data_AF-A0A1I4E2N0-F1
#
_entry.id   AF-A0A1I4E2N0-F1
#
_cell.length_a   1.000
_cell.length_b   1.000
_cell.length_c   1.000
_cell.angle_alpha   90.00
_cell.angle_beta   90.00
_cell.angle_gamma   90.00
#
_symmetry.space_group_name_H-M   'P 1'
#
loop_
_entity.id
_entity.type
_entity.pdbx_description
1 polymer ?
#
loop_
_entity_poly.entity_id
_entity_poly.type
_entity_poly.pdbx_seq_one_letter_code
_entity_poly.pdbx_strand_id
1 'polypeptide(L)'
;TKKVIGMKKIKLSSLQSKTQAAISDRIIISEQSNTQRIRADDFIRSMGVSNGYYFEKSLANGEEVSIGHSGIGIYIINTIGNGISAVFIIGAFVDQWVKIAESRFMEEYFVYGEKANKYCIYRKTTSGDIFIKNNTGSTRAVRIQAITTPVA
;
A
#
# COMPACT_ATOMS: atom_id res chain seq x y z
N THR A 1 0.95 -51.47 -10.30
CA THR A 1 0.23 -50.71 -9.24
C THR A 1 1.18 -49.71 -8.60
N LYS A 2 1.01 -48.40 -8.82
CA LYS A 2 1.88 -47.37 -8.21
C LYS A 2 1.51 -47.21 -6.73
N LYS A 3 2.47 -47.48 -5.84
CA LYS A 3 2.32 -47.39 -4.39
C LYS A 3 2.29 -45.91 -3.99
N VAL A 4 1.16 -45.43 -3.47
CA VAL A 4 1.05 -44.08 -2.92
C VAL A 4 1.80 -44.07 -1.58
N ILE A 5 2.94 -43.39 -1.54
CA ILE A 5 3.70 -43.21 -0.29
C ILE A 5 2.93 -42.17 0.53
N GLY A 6 2.34 -42.61 1.64
CA GLY A 6 1.63 -41.73 2.56
C GLY A 6 2.57 -40.64 3.11
N MET A 7 2.17 -39.37 2.99
CA MET A 7 2.90 -38.26 3.57
C MET A 7 2.99 -38.44 5.10
N LYS A 8 4.22 -38.50 5.62
CA LYS A 8 4.47 -38.48 7.06
C LYS A 8 4.05 -37.13 7.63
N LYS A 9 3.14 -37.13 8.60
CA LYS A 9 2.81 -35.95 9.40
C LYS A 9 3.99 -35.64 10.32
N ILE A 10 4.47 -34.39 10.30
CA ILE A 10 5.60 -33.90 11.11
C ILE A 10 5.04 -32.90 12.14
N LYS A 11 5.52 -32.95 13.39
CA LYS A 11 5.10 -32.02 14.44
C LYS A 11 5.74 -30.65 14.21
N LEU A 12 4.97 -29.56 14.34
CA LEU A 12 5.45 -28.19 14.11
C LEU A 12 6.69 -27.84 14.95
N SER A 13 6.73 -28.30 16.21
CA SER A 13 7.86 -28.13 17.12
C SER A 13 9.14 -28.86 16.70
N SER A 14 9.07 -29.79 15.75
CA SER A 14 10.22 -30.49 15.18
C SER A 14 10.79 -29.82 13.94
N LEU A 15 10.16 -28.75 13.45
CA LEU A 15 10.73 -27.93 12.39
C LEU A 15 11.79 -27.01 13.01
N GLN A 16 12.97 -26.95 12.38
CA GLN A 16 14.01 -26.02 12.79
C GLN A 16 13.50 -24.58 12.64
N SER A 17 13.53 -23.81 13.73
CA SER A 17 13.31 -22.37 13.69
C SER A 17 14.41 -21.75 12.83
N LYS A 18 14.08 -21.33 11.61
CA LYS A 18 14.97 -20.51 10.79
C LYS A 18 14.95 -19.11 11.39
N THR A 19 16.04 -18.73 12.05
CA THR A 19 16.26 -17.37 12.57
C THR A 19 16.38 -16.32 11.46
N GLN A 20 16.58 -16.75 10.21
CA GLN A 20 16.51 -15.92 9.00
C GLN A 20 15.74 -16.65 7.90
N ALA A 21 14.77 -15.95 7.29
CA ALA A 21 14.11 -16.39 6.07
C ALA A 21 15.15 -16.68 4.98
N ALA A 22 15.05 -17.86 4.34
CA ALA A 22 15.86 -18.15 3.17
C ALA A 22 15.53 -17.14 2.06
N ILE A 23 16.44 -16.93 1.11
CA ILE A 23 16.20 -15.97 0.00
C ILE A 23 14.91 -16.35 -0.76
N SER A 24 14.63 -17.64 -0.92
CA SER A 24 13.37 -18.17 -1.47
C SER A 24 12.11 -17.78 -0.70
N ASP A 25 12.26 -17.45 0.58
CA ASP A 25 11.17 -17.11 1.49
C ASP A 25 10.98 -15.58 1.57
N ARG A 26 11.83 -14.80 0.86
CA ARG A 26 11.78 -13.33 0.84
C ARG A 26 10.99 -12.84 -0.36
N ILE A 27 10.19 -11.81 -0.16
CA ILE A 27 9.74 -10.95 -1.26
C ILE A 27 10.95 -10.06 -1.62
N ILE A 28 11.65 -10.41 -2.69
CA ILE A 28 12.84 -9.70 -3.16
C ILE A 28 12.40 -8.54 -4.06
N ILE A 29 12.56 -7.30 -3.58
CA ILE A 29 12.22 -6.09 -4.36
C ILE A 29 13.42 -5.61 -5.21
N SER A 30 14.63 -6.11 -4.95
CA SER A 30 15.75 -6.12 -5.89
C SER A 30 16.93 -6.91 -5.30
N GLU A 31 17.48 -7.89 -6.02
CA GLU A 31 18.86 -8.34 -5.82
C GLU A 31 19.72 -7.69 -6.90
N GLN A 32 20.69 -6.86 -6.51
CA GLN A 32 21.68 -6.33 -7.44
C GLN A 32 22.89 -7.25 -7.48
N SER A 33 23.13 -7.89 -8.63
CA SER A 33 24.45 -8.45 -8.94
C SER A 33 25.32 -7.35 -9.55
N ASN A 34 26.64 -7.41 -9.35
CA ASN A 34 27.59 -6.43 -9.88
C ASN A 34 27.64 -6.39 -11.43
N THR A 35 26.98 -7.34 -12.11
CA THR A 35 26.96 -7.47 -13.57
C THR A 35 25.64 -7.04 -14.22
N GLN A 36 24.55 -6.89 -13.47
CA GLN A 36 23.28 -6.37 -13.97
C GLN A 36 22.67 -5.39 -12.96
N ARG A 37 22.96 -4.10 -13.14
CA ARG A 37 22.19 -3.03 -12.50
C ARG A 37 20.87 -2.87 -13.25
N ILE A 38 19.88 -3.67 -12.89
CA ILE A 38 18.50 -3.29 -13.19
C ILE A 38 18.21 -2.10 -12.28
N ARG A 39 17.95 -0.92 -12.87
CA ARG A 39 17.52 0.24 -12.09
C ARG A 39 16.20 -0.14 -11.42
N ALA A 40 15.99 0.26 -10.16
CA ALA A 40 14.74 -0.05 -9.45
C ALA A 40 13.52 0.36 -10.30
N ASP A 41 13.62 1.47 -11.02
CA ASP A 41 12.61 1.94 -11.98
C ASP A 41 12.36 0.96 -13.13
N ASP A 42 13.40 0.31 -13.68
CA ASP A 42 13.27 -0.66 -14.76
C ASP A 42 12.63 -1.97 -14.26
N PHE A 43 12.98 -2.40 -13.04
CA PHE A 43 12.34 -3.55 -12.38
C PHE A 43 10.87 -3.28 -12.09
N ILE A 44 10.56 -2.12 -11.50
CA ILE A 44 9.20 -1.65 -11.21
C ILE A 44 8.38 -1.58 -12.51
N ARG A 45 8.91 -0.97 -13.57
CA ARG A 45 8.28 -0.94 -14.90
C ARG A 45 8.08 -2.36 -15.46
N SER A 46 9.04 -3.26 -15.29
CA SER A 46 8.96 -4.64 -15.80
C SER A 46 7.89 -5.50 -15.10
N MET A 47 7.51 -5.16 -13.87
CA MET A 47 6.38 -5.79 -13.16
C MET A 47 5.01 -5.22 -13.58
N GLY A 48 4.94 -4.31 -14.56
CA GLY A 48 3.71 -3.61 -14.92
C GLY A 48 3.27 -2.55 -13.89
N VAL A 49 4.14 -2.23 -12.91
CA VAL A 49 3.97 -1.08 -12.02
C VAL A 49 4.50 0.14 -12.78
N SER A 50 3.60 0.93 -13.34
CA SER A 50 4.01 1.94 -14.32
C SER A 50 4.54 3.21 -13.70
N ASN A 51 4.19 3.54 -12.45
CA ASN A 51 4.62 4.77 -11.78
C ASN A 51 4.62 4.61 -10.25
N GLY A 52 5.78 4.78 -9.65
CA GLY A 52 5.86 5.23 -8.26
C GLY A 52 5.30 6.65 -8.22
N TYR A 53 4.14 6.82 -7.60
CA TYR A 53 3.49 8.13 -7.47
C TYR A 53 3.83 8.74 -6.11
N TYR A 54 4.05 10.06 -6.09
CA TYR A 54 4.33 10.82 -4.88
C TYR A 54 3.46 12.07 -4.79
N PHE A 55 2.87 12.27 -3.62
CA PHE A 55 2.10 13.47 -3.25
C PHE A 55 2.56 13.96 -1.89
N GLU A 56 2.70 15.27 -1.72
CA GLU A 56 2.82 15.89 -0.40
C GLU A 56 2.07 17.22 -0.39
N LYS A 57 1.24 17.44 0.62
CA LYS A 57 0.54 18.70 0.81
C LYS A 57 0.16 18.93 2.27
N SER A 58 0.24 20.17 2.74
CA SER A 58 -0.42 20.60 3.98
C SER A 58 -1.91 20.79 3.72
N LEU A 59 -2.75 20.02 4.43
CA LEU A 59 -4.21 20.08 4.30
C LEU A 59 -4.80 20.79 5.50
N ALA A 60 -5.52 21.89 5.26
CA ALA A 60 -6.32 22.55 6.28
C ALA A 60 -7.49 21.66 6.74
N ASN A 61 -8.05 21.92 7.92
CA ASN A 61 -9.23 21.21 8.36
C ASN A 61 -10.42 21.46 7.40
N GLY A 62 -11.08 20.40 6.98
CA GLY A 62 -12.14 20.40 5.97
C GLY A 62 -11.63 20.43 4.52
N GLU A 63 -10.32 20.63 4.29
CA GLU A 63 -9.76 20.69 2.94
C GLU A 63 -9.80 19.31 2.27
N GLU A 64 -10.33 19.28 1.05
CA GLU A 64 -10.33 18.15 0.14
C GLU A 64 -9.52 18.53 -1.09
N VAL A 65 -8.67 17.62 -1.57
CA VAL A 65 -7.86 17.83 -2.76
C VAL A 65 -7.76 16.55 -3.58
N SER A 66 -7.81 16.68 -4.91
CA SER A 66 -7.40 15.60 -5.82
C SER A 66 -5.89 15.46 -5.72
N ILE A 67 -5.41 14.23 -5.61
CA ILE A 67 -3.97 13.97 -5.68
C ILE A 67 -3.49 13.99 -7.16
N GLY A 68 -4.40 14.01 -8.13
CA GLY A 68 -4.04 13.97 -9.55
C GLY A 68 -3.47 12.62 -9.98
N HIS A 69 -3.93 11.54 -9.32
CA HIS A 69 -3.56 10.17 -9.63
C HIS A 69 -4.79 9.28 -9.60
N SER A 70 -4.94 8.46 -10.64
CA SER A 70 -6.06 7.54 -10.82
C SER A 70 -5.64 6.07 -10.79
N GLY A 71 -4.35 5.74 -10.63
CA GLY A 71 -3.87 4.36 -10.75
C GLY A 71 -4.55 3.36 -9.79
N ILE A 72 -4.65 2.12 -10.21
CA ILE A 72 -5.14 1.01 -9.36
C ILE A 72 -3.94 0.39 -8.66
N GLY A 73 -4.00 0.20 -7.34
CA GLY A 73 -2.91 -0.45 -6.61
C GLY A 73 -2.81 -0.07 -5.14
N ILE A 74 -1.57 -0.06 -4.64
CA ILE A 74 -1.26 0.13 -3.22
C ILE A 74 -0.93 1.59 -2.97
N TYR A 75 -1.58 2.18 -1.98
CA TYR A 75 -1.41 3.55 -1.52
C TYR A 75 -0.96 3.55 -0.07
N ILE A 76 0.23 4.11 0.17
CA ILE A 76 0.82 4.31 1.48
C ILE A 76 0.65 5.78 1.83
N ILE A 77 -0.04 6.05 2.92
CA ILE A 77 -0.37 7.41 3.37
C ILE A 77 0.28 7.65 4.71
N ASN A 78 0.88 8.82 4.90
CA ASN A 78 1.54 9.20 6.14
C ASN A 78 1.14 10.63 6.51
N THR A 79 0.92 10.88 7.79
CA THR A 79 0.91 12.26 8.32
C THR A 79 2.30 12.66 8.80
N ILE A 80 2.72 13.86 8.42
CA ILE A 80 3.98 14.45 8.90
C ILE A 80 3.72 15.07 10.28
N GLY A 81 4.57 14.75 11.25
CA GLY A 81 4.54 15.29 12.61
C GLY A 81 4.15 14.28 13.70
N ASN A 82 3.11 13.47 13.49
CA ASN A 82 2.71 12.40 14.43
C ASN A 82 3.01 10.98 13.91
N GLY A 83 3.53 10.84 12.68
CA GLY A 83 4.05 9.58 12.14
C GLY A 83 3.00 8.48 11.97
N ILE A 84 1.72 8.85 11.84
CA ILE A 84 0.66 7.87 11.61
C ILE A 84 0.67 7.51 10.12
N SER A 85 0.64 6.23 9.84
CA SER A 85 0.71 5.66 8.51
C SER A 85 -0.45 4.70 8.29
N ALA A 86 -0.97 4.65 7.07
CA ALA A 86 -1.94 3.65 6.64
C ALA A 86 -1.63 3.14 5.24
N VAL A 87 -2.06 1.91 4.95
CA VAL A 87 -1.91 1.27 3.64
C VAL A 87 -3.26 0.84 3.13
N PHE A 88 -3.58 1.26 1.90
CA PHE A 88 -4.81 0.89 1.19
C PHE A 88 -4.47 0.20 -0.13
N ILE A 89 -5.28 -0.79 -0.52
CA ILE A 89 -5.43 -1.19 -1.92
C ILE A 89 -6.65 -0.45 -2.44
N ILE A 90 -6.52 0.30 -3.53
CA ILE A 90 -7.63 1.03 -4.15
C ILE A 90 -7.79 0.57 -5.59
N GLY A 91 -9.03 0.19 -5.92
CA GLY A 91 -9.47 -0.36 -7.19
C GLY A 91 -9.97 0.69 -8.19
N ALA A 92 -10.60 0.21 -9.26
CA ALA A 92 -11.15 1.04 -10.32
C ALA A 92 -12.46 1.73 -9.89
N PHE A 93 -13.30 1.03 -9.14
CA PHE A 93 -14.63 1.49 -8.76
C PHE A 93 -14.61 2.30 -7.46
N VAL A 94 -15.65 3.12 -7.27
CA VAL A 94 -15.79 4.04 -6.13
C VAL A 94 -15.69 3.32 -4.78
N ASP A 95 -16.22 2.10 -4.71
CA ASP A 95 -16.33 1.26 -3.51
C ASP A 95 -15.31 0.10 -3.46
N GLN A 96 -14.40 0.02 -4.43
CA GLN A 96 -13.42 -1.07 -4.51
C GLN A 96 -12.15 -0.70 -3.74
N TRP A 97 -12.06 -1.10 -2.47
CA TRP A 97 -10.90 -0.81 -1.64
C TRP A 97 -10.70 -1.83 -0.51
N VAL A 98 -9.48 -1.92 0.01
CA VAL A 98 -9.13 -2.67 1.22
C VAL A 98 -8.12 -1.86 2.03
N LYS A 99 -8.37 -1.65 3.33
CA LYS A 99 -7.33 -1.15 4.24
C LYS A 99 -6.52 -2.33 4.77
N ILE A 100 -5.22 -2.36 4.47
CA ILE A 100 -4.32 -3.46 4.87
C ILE A 100 -3.82 -3.25 6.31
N ALA A 101 -3.41 -2.03 6.63
CA ALA A 101 -2.78 -1.72 7.91
C ALA A 101 -2.90 -0.23 8.27
N GLU A 102 -2.79 0.05 9.55
CA GLU A 102 -2.60 1.40 10.11
C GLU A 102 -1.67 1.32 11.33
N SER A 103 -0.77 2.28 11.49
CA SER A 103 0.21 2.28 12.59
C SER A 103 -0.37 2.74 13.95
N ARG A 104 -1.66 3.12 13.99
CA ARG A 104 -2.36 3.51 15.22
C ARG A 104 -3.26 2.38 15.72
N PHE A 105 -3.13 2.05 17.01
CA PHE A 105 -3.74 0.84 17.60
C PHE A 105 -5.20 0.96 18.07
N MET A 106 -5.74 2.17 18.28
CA MET A 106 -6.99 2.34 19.06
C MET A 106 -8.15 3.02 18.33
N GLU A 107 -7.89 3.78 17.26
CA GLU A 107 -8.94 4.39 16.45
C GLU A 107 -8.46 4.50 15.01
N GLU A 108 -9.34 4.16 14.05
CA GLU A 108 -9.07 4.45 12.64
C GLU A 108 -8.72 5.93 12.51
N TYR A 109 -7.59 6.25 11.90
CA TYR A 109 -7.15 7.62 11.64
C TYR A 109 -7.30 7.94 10.16
N PHE A 110 -7.01 6.96 9.32
CA PHE A 110 -7.32 6.96 7.89
C PHE A 110 -8.48 6.02 7.60
N VAL A 111 -9.42 6.51 6.81
CA VAL A 111 -10.61 5.77 6.40
C VAL A 111 -10.81 5.94 4.91
N TYR A 112 -11.29 4.89 4.26
CA TYR A 112 -11.79 5.03 2.91
C TYR A 112 -13.24 5.52 2.95
N GLY A 113 -13.56 6.50 2.11
CA GLY A 113 -14.85 7.21 2.12
C GLY A 113 -14.91 8.36 3.13
N GLU A 114 -16.01 9.11 3.10
CA GLU A 114 -16.19 10.31 3.92
C GLU A 114 -16.61 9.95 5.36
N LYS A 115 -15.81 10.33 6.36
CA LYS A 115 -16.18 10.26 7.79
C LYS A 115 -15.69 11.49 8.55
N ALA A 116 -16.42 11.85 9.61
CA ALA A 116 -16.03 12.93 10.52
C ALA A 116 -14.82 12.54 11.37
N ASN A 117 -13.97 13.51 11.73
CA ASN A 117 -12.82 13.33 12.63
C ASN A 117 -11.75 12.35 12.12
N LYS A 118 -11.58 12.24 10.79
CA LYS A 118 -10.65 11.32 10.12
C LYS A 118 -9.96 11.96 8.92
N TYR A 119 -8.83 11.38 8.50
CA TYR A 119 -8.37 11.54 7.11
C TYR A 119 -9.17 10.59 6.23
N CYS A 120 -9.81 11.14 5.21
CA CYS A 120 -10.63 10.39 4.28
C CYS A 120 -9.88 10.24 2.96
N ILE A 121 -9.78 9.03 2.43
CA ILE A 121 -9.29 8.76 1.09
C ILE A 121 -10.41 8.12 0.27
N TYR A 122 -10.62 8.55 -0.96
CA TYR A 122 -11.69 7.97 -1.79
C TYR A 122 -11.54 8.35 -3.24
N ARG A 123 -12.29 7.63 -4.08
CA ARG A 123 -12.59 7.97 -5.46
C ARG A 123 -14.03 8.49 -5.55
N LYS A 124 -14.27 9.51 -6.36
CA LYS A 124 -15.63 10.04 -6.59
C LYS A 124 -16.37 9.40 -7.77
N THR A 125 -15.62 8.96 -8.78
CA THR A 125 -16.15 8.37 -10.02
C THR A 125 -15.28 7.19 -10.44
N THR A 126 -15.84 6.14 -11.03
CA THR A 126 -15.08 5.00 -11.57
C THR A 126 -13.94 5.49 -12.46
N SER A 127 -12.75 4.91 -12.27
CA SER A 127 -11.50 5.28 -12.95
C SER A 127 -11.00 6.73 -12.74
N GLY A 128 -11.67 7.52 -11.90
CA GLY A 128 -11.31 8.90 -11.64
C GLY A 128 -10.15 9.08 -10.65
N ASP A 129 -9.80 10.34 -10.40
CA ASP A 129 -8.76 10.67 -9.43
C ASP A 129 -9.10 10.19 -8.01
N ILE A 130 -8.05 9.92 -7.27
CA ILE A 130 -8.10 9.73 -5.83
C ILE A 130 -8.06 11.10 -5.14
N PHE A 131 -8.92 11.25 -4.14
CA PHE A 131 -9.04 12.42 -3.28
C PHE A 131 -8.57 12.07 -1.88
N ILE A 132 -7.98 13.06 -1.22
CA ILE A 132 -7.74 13.04 0.21
C ILE A 132 -8.40 14.26 0.86
N LYS A 133 -9.06 14.02 1.99
CA LYS A 133 -9.70 15.06 2.79
C LYS A 133 -9.25 14.97 4.24
N ASN A 134 -8.98 16.13 4.85
CA ASN A 134 -8.63 16.22 6.26
C ASN A 134 -9.84 16.67 7.09
N ASN A 135 -10.50 15.76 7.80
CA ASN A 135 -11.57 16.10 8.75
C ASN A 135 -11.12 16.00 10.21
N THR A 136 -9.81 16.06 10.50
CA THR A 136 -9.29 15.75 11.86
C THR A 136 -9.39 16.90 12.87
N GLY A 137 -9.88 18.08 12.47
CA GLY A 137 -9.91 19.27 13.31
C GLY A 137 -8.57 20.03 13.39
N SER A 138 -7.53 19.59 12.68
CA SER A 138 -6.21 20.22 12.70
C SER A 138 -5.56 20.22 11.31
N THR A 139 -4.88 21.29 10.94
CA THR A 139 -4.07 21.35 9.71
C THR A 139 -2.83 20.48 9.86
N ARG A 140 -2.57 19.57 8.91
CA ARG A 140 -1.33 18.81 8.88
C ARG A 140 -0.90 18.48 7.47
N ALA A 141 0.40 18.25 7.31
CA ALA A 141 0.95 17.71 6.07
C ALA A 141 0.72 16.21 5.96
N VAL A 142 0.27 15.80 4.77
CA VAL A 142 0.10 14.40 4.38
C VAL A 142 1.05 14.10 3.25
N ARG A 143 1.57 12.88 3.24
CA ARG A 143 2.37 12.32 2.16
C ARG A 143 1.71 11.05 1.67
N ILE A 144 1.58 10.90 0.35
CA ILE A 144 1.09 9.67 -0.27
C ILE A 144 2.16 9.16 -1.22
N GLN A 145 2.46 7.88 -1.09
CA GLN A 145 3.27 7.12 -2.03
C GLN A 145 2.41 6.00 -2.59
N ALA A 146 2.42 5.78 -3.90
CA ALA A 146 1.62 4.72 -4.48
C ALA A 146 2.40 3.87 -5.48
N ILE A 147 2.10 2.57 -5.47
CA ILE A 147 2.57 1.55 -6.41
C ILE A 147 1.33 1.11 -7.17
N THR A 148 1.23 1.54 -8.42
CA THR A 148 -0.02 1.40 -9.17
C THR A 148 0.20 1.05 -10.63
N THR A 149 -0.86 0.52 -11.23
CA THR A 149 -1.02 0.36 -12.67
C THR A 149 -1.97 1.46 -13.16
N PRO A 150 -1.80 2.02 -14.38
CA PRO A 150 -2.70 3.03 -14.90
C PRO A 150 -4.10 2.45 -15.06
N VAL A 151 -5.11 3.30 -14.97
CA VAL A 151 -6.45 2.96 -15.47
C VAL A 151 -6.46 3.26 -16.96
N ALA A 152 -6.87 2.29 -17.76
CA ALA A 152 -7.06 2.45 -19.20
C ALA A 152 -8.26 3.35 -19.52
#